data_AF-C1N967-F1
#
_entry.id   AF-C1N967-F1
#
_cell.length_a   1.000
_cell.length_b   1.000
_cell.length_c   1.000
_cell.angle_alpha   90.00
_cell.angle_beta   90.00
_cell.angle_gamma   90.00
#
_symmetry.space_group_name_H-M   'P 1'
#
loop_
_entity.id
_entity.type
_entity.pdbx_description
1 polymer ?
#
loop_
_entity_poly.entity_id
_entity_poly.type
_entity_poly.pdbx_seq_one_letter_code
_entity_poly.pdbx_strand_id
1 'polypeptide(L)'
;MACARALAAPRSSAPAPPPPRASSSSTASCSSSRLVARAAGARGRRDDDDAVVVDVHGATRRRRRAVVPRASSSSSSSSSPAAPSEAHAEPYSFFDLATAEFPADWRTPTAKVTYADSPLDLALMAWFMRKIAMAIDAPFSPADVSYDAFIALCFLQMRGRDPDGQRDITLGIMRSLMPPGGDKVFRKLFPTNKFSLELNATICKVVFAWMVGPMTVEKTDENDLREEMASRVHIKKCRWLQESGCTGMCVNMCKTATQDFFRDDFGLPLTIKPNFEDKSCDFYFGLTPPPIEEDEALTFGCNATCGTALDVGVEGKPCHKLRASS
;
A
#
# COMPACT_ATOMS: atom_id res chain seq x y z
N MET A 1 35.30 37.77 -56.90
CA MET A 1 35.25 36.34 -57.27
C MET A 1 34.24 35.65 -56.36
N ALA A 2 33.23 35.06 -56.98
CA ALA A 2 32.15 34.18 -56.53
C ALA A 2 31.80 34.04 -55.03
N CYS A 3 30.57 34.47 -54.72
CA CYS A 3 29.73 34.09 -53.60
C CYS A 3 28.96 32.79 -53.96
N ALA A 4 28.88 31.80 -53.06
CA ALA A 4 28.03 30.62 -53.23
C ALA A 4 27.12 30.45 -52.01
N ARG A 5 25.85 30.85 -52.20
CA ARG A 5 24.70 30.56 -51.33
C ARG A 5 24.27 29.11 -51.54
N ALA A 6 24.19 28.33 -50.46
CA ALA A 6 23.50 27.05 -50.45
C ALA A 6 21.98 27.29 -50.23
N LEU A 7 21.18 26.81 -51.17
CA LEU A 7 19.71 26.87 -51.17
C LEU A 7 19.14 25.70 -50.37
N ALA A 8 18.21 26.02 -49.46
CA ALA A 8 17.41 25.07 -48.70
C ALA A 8 16.33 24.41 -49.59
N ALA A 9 16.16 23.09 -49.43
CA ALA A 9 15.08 22.33 -50.06
C ALA A 9 13.77 22.43 -49.24
N PRO A 10 12.60 22.51 -49.88
CA PRO A 10 11.32 22.62 -49.18
C PRO A 10 10.86 21.27 -48.60
N ARG A 11 10.38 21.33 -47.35
CA ARG A 11 9.74 20.22 -46.63
C ARG A 11 8.40 19.86 -47.28
N SER A 12 8.22 18.58 -47.59
CA SER A 12 6.94 18.01 -47.99
C SER A 12 5.99 17.95 -46.78
N SER A 13 4.85 18.60 -46.90
CA SER A 13 3.75 18.60 -45.94
C SER A 13 2.88 17.35 -46.12
N ALA A 14 2.82 16.49 -45.11
CA ALA A 14 1.84 15.40 -45.04
C ALA A 14 0.41 15.96 -44.78
N PRO A 15 -0.65 15.37 -45.38
CA PRO A 15 -2.02 15.82 -45.19
C PRO A 15 -2.57 15.46 -43.81
N ALA A 16 -3.34 16.39 -43.22
CA ALA A 16 -4.00 16.23 -41.93
C ALA A 16 -5.15 15.20 -41.98
N PRO A 17 -5.38 14.43 -40.89
CA PRO A 17 -6.48 13.48 -40.81
C PRO A 17 -7.85 14.17 -40.69
N PRO A 18 -8.94 13.57 -41.22
CA PRO A 18 -10.27 14.15 -41.15
C PRO A 18 -10.85 14.08 -39.72
N PRO A 19 -11.72 15.04 -39.33
CA PRO A 19 -12.35 15.05 -38.02
C PRO A 19 -13.40 13.93 -37.89
N PRO A 20 -13.54 13.31 -36.69
CA PRO A 20 -14.58 12.30 -36.45
C PRO A 20 -15.98 12.93 -36.47
N ARG A 21 -16.90 12.24 -37.15
CA ARG A 21 -18.31 12.63 -37.28
C ARG A 21 -19.04 12.58 -35.94
N ALA A 22 -19.80 13.63 -35.66
CA ALA A 22 -20.81 13.67 -34.61
C ALA A 22 -21.87 12.58 -34.88
N SER A 23 -22.08 11.71 -33.90
CA SER A 23 -23.24 10.82 -33.87
C SER A 23 -24.18 11.29 -32.78
N SER A 24 -25.44 11.41 -33.18
CA SER A 24 -26.57 11.95 -32.45
C SER A 24 -26.97 11.08 -31.27
N SER A 25 -27.36 11.79 -30.21
CA SER A 25 -28.13 11.35 -29.05
C SER A 25 -29.31 10.43 -29.39
N SER A 26 -29.39 9.30 -28.71
CA SER A 26 -30.63 8.56 -28.48
C SER A 26 -30.71 8.19 -27.00
N THR A 27 -31.61 8.88 -26.33
CA THR A 27 -32.11 8.67 -24.97
C THR A 27 -32.64 7.26 -24.79
N ALA A 28 -32.18 6.55 -23.76
CA ALA A 28 -32.83 5.34 -23.27
C ALA A 28 -33.08 5.46 -21.76
N SER A 29 -34.35 5.30 -21.44
CA SER A 29 -35.02 5.52 -20.17
C SER A 29 -34.56 4.57 -19.06
N CYS A 30 -34.45 5.12 -17.85
CA CYS A 30 -34.30 4.38 -16.61
C CYS A 30 -35.61 3.64 -16.30
N SER A 31 -35.55 2.34 -16.01
CA SER A 31 -36.70 1.59 -15.48
C SER A 31 -36.25 0.64 -14.40
N SER A 32 -36.60 1.04 -13.18
CA SER A 32 -36.51 0.32 -11.92
C SER A 32 -37.11 -1.08 -12.03
N SER A 33 -36.35 -2.09 -11.63
CA SER A 33 -36.89 -3.42 -11.33
C SER A 33 -36.43 -3.84 -9.94
N ARG A 34 -37.39 -3.80 -9.00
CA ARG A 34 -37.28 -4.38 -7.66
C ARG A 34 -37.18 -5.90 -7.84
N LEU A 35 -36.12 -6.53 -7.32
CA LEU A 35 -36.09 -7.97 -7.14
C LEU A 35 -36.26 -8.32 -5.66
N VAL A 36 -37.30 -9.08 -5.40
CA VAL A 36 -37.70 -9.66 -4.12
C VAL A 36 -36.82 -10.87 -3.86
N ALA A 37 -36.01 -10.84 -2.79
CA ALA A 37 -35.28 -12.01 -2.32
C ALA A 37 -36.20 -12.89 -1.45
N ARG A 38 -36.49 -14.10 -1.93
CA ARG A 38 -37.13 -15.17 -1.17
C ARG A 38 -36.06 -15.88 -0.33
N ALA A 39 -36.22 -15.87 0.99
CA ALA A 39 -35.48 -16.71 1.91
C ALA A 39 -36.02 -18.16 1.86
N ALA A 40 -35.12 -19.12 1.73
CA ALA A 40 -35.38 -20.53 1.98
C ALA A 40 -34.32 -21.03 2.98
N GLY A 41 -34.74 -21.23 4.22
CA GLY A 41 -33.96 -21.89 5.25
C GLY A 41 -34.08 -23.41 5.12
N ALA A 42 -32.97 -24.12 5.25
CA ALA A 42 -32.94 -25.55 5.46
C ALA A 42 -32.11 -25.86 6.70
N ARG A 43 -32.77 -26.55 7.64
CA ARG A 43 -32.22 -27.13 8.88
C ARG A 43 -31.64 -28.52 8.60
N GLY A 44 -30.72 -28.93 9.47
CA GLY A 44 -30.38 -30.33 9.77
C GLY A 44 -28.94 -30.66 9.40
N ARG A 45 -28.17 -31.45 10.16
CA ARG A 45 -28.35 -32.21 11.41
C ARG A 45 -26.96 -32.35 12.04
N ARG A 46 -26.90 -32.53 13.36
CA ARG A 46 -25.75 -33.06 14.09
C ARG A 46 -25.87 -34.58 14.07
N ASP A 47 -24.75 -35.27 13.86
CA ASP A 47 -24.57 -36.66 14.27
C ASP A 47 -23.19 -36.76 14.96
N ASP A 48 -23.25 -37.17 16.22
CA ASP A 48 -22.15 -37.63 17.08
C ASP A 48 -21.89 -39.11 16.74
N ASP A 49 -20.63 -39.52 16.65
CA ASP A 49 -20.27 -40.94 16.76
C ASP A 49 -18.97 -41.09 17.57
N ASP A 50 -19.15 -41.62 18.78
CA ASP A 50 -18.14 -42.13 19.70
C ASP A 50 -17.62 -43.48 19.19
N ALA A 51 -16.30 -43.68 19.18
CA ALA A 51 -15.71 -45.00 18.97
C ALA A 51 -14.61 -45.29 19.99
N VAL A 52 -14.96 -46.17 20.93
CA VAL A 52 -14.08 -46.87 21.87
C VAL A 52 -13.41 -48.05 21.16
N VAL A 53 -12.10 -48.21 21.28
CA VAL A 53 -11.40 -49.48 21.00
C VAL A 53 -10.35 -49.78 22.08
N VAL A 54 -10.28 -51.07 22.39
CA VAL A 54 -9.79 -51.77 23.57
C VAL A 54 -8.30 -52.14 23.45
N ASP A 55 -7.59 -52.10 24.58
CA ASP A 55 -6.16 -52.45 24.76
C ASP A 55 -5.97 -53.94 25.11
N VAL A 56 -4.92 -54.59 24.58
CA VAL A 56 -4.58 -56.01 24.86
C VAL A 56 -3.04 -56.25 24.84
N HIS A 57 -2.48 -56.60 26.01
CA HIS A 57 -1.22 -57.31 26.33
C HIS A 57 0.12 -56.60 26.00
N GLY A 58 1.18 -56.55 26.83
CA GLY A 58 1.60 -57.31 28.02
C GLY A 58 3.03 -57.86 27.81
N ALA A 59 4.08 -57.20 28.34
CA ALA A 59 5.39 -57.83 28.70
C ALA A 59 6.42 -56.83 29.25
N THR A 60 7.13 -57.28 30.30
CA THR A 60 8.19 -56.61 31.09
C THR A 60 9.52 -56.41 30.36
N ARG A 61 10.15 -55.23 30.49
CA ARG A 61 11.60 -55.06 30.22
C ARG A 61 12.28 -54.02 31.12
N ARG A 62 13.49 -54.37 31.54
CA ARG A 62 14.41 -53.73 32.51
C ARG A 62 14.68 -52.23 32.25
N ARG A 63 14.80 -51.51 33.38
CA ARG A 63 15.28 -50.13 33.54
C ARG A 63 16.57 -49.83 32.75
N ARG A 64 16.50 -48.82 31.88
CA ARG A 64 17.63 -47.95 31.54
C ARG A 64 17.22 -46.50 31.80
N ARG A 65 18.06 -45.79 32.53
CA ARG A 65 17.89 -44.39 32.95
C ARG A 65 18.11 -43.52 31.72
N ALA A 66 17.03 -42.99 31.15
CA ALA A 66 17.07 -42.01 30.05
C ALA A 66 16.75 -40.62 30.64
N VAL A 67 17.61 -39.66 30.31
CA VAL A 67 17.49 -38.25 30.66
C VAL A 67 16.28 -37.66 29.93
N VAL A 68 15.38 -37.03 30.67
CA VAL A 68 14.16 -36.40 30.15
C VAL A 68 14.52 -35.04 29.52
N PRO A 69 14.28 -34.78 28.23
CA PRO A 69 14.16 -33.43 27.72
C PRO A 69 12.79 -32.89 28.12
N ARG A 70 12.78 -31.70 28.72
CA ARG A 70 11.59 -30.94 29.10
C ARG A 70 10.76 -30.67 27.84
N ALA A 71 9.52 -31.19 27.84
CA ALA A 71 8.56 -30.93 26.78
C ALA A 71 8.25 -29.43 26.71
N SER A 72 8.53 -28.84 25.55
CA SER A 72 8.08 -27.49 25.20
C SER A 72 6.59 -27.58 24.91
N SER A 73 5.78 -26.97 25.77
CA SER A 73 4.37 -26.74 25.55
C SER A 73 4.18 -25.89 24.29
N SER A 74 3.64 -26.48 23.24
CA SER A 74 3.14 -25.77 22.06
C SER A 74 1.91 -24.95 22.46
N SER A 75 2.11 -23.66 22.72
CA SER A 75 1.02 -22.70 22.87
C SER A 75 0.51 -22.32 21.48
N SER A 76 -0.59 -22.96 21.08
CA SER A 76 -1.47 -22.45 20.02
C SER A 76 -1.96 -21.06 20.43
N SER A 77 -1.48 -20.02 19.75
CA SER A 77 -1.92 -18.64 19.95
C SER A 77 -3.33 -18.46 19.38
N SER A 78 -4.33 -18.66 20.24
CA SER A 78 -5.68 -18.16 20.01
C SER A 78 -5.66 -16.63 19.99
N SER A 79 -5.97 -16.04 18.85
CA SER A 79 -6.19 -14.61 18.68
C SER A 79 -7.40 -14.16 19.52
N SER A 80 -7.14 -13.48 20.64
CA SER A 80 -8.17 -12.82 21.44
C SER A 80 -8.83 -11.69 20.63
N PRO A 81 -10.15 -11.48 20.73
CA PRO A 81 -10.80 -10.34 20.09
C PRO A 81 -10.32 -9.04 20.73
N ALA A 82 -9.95 -8.06 19.89
CA ALA A 82 -9.52 -6.75 20.33
C ALA A 82 -10.62 -6.05 21.14
N ALA A 83 -10.24 -5.39 22.24
CA ALA A 83 -11.16 -4.58 23.03
C ALA A 83 -11.84 -3.51 22.15
N PRO A 84 -13.12 -3.15 22.41
CA PRO A 84 -13.81 -2.13 21.64
C PRO A 84 -13.04 -0.80 21.73
N SER A 85 -12.68 -0.24 20.58
CA SER A 85 -12.06 1.08 20.51
C SER A 85 -13.14 2.13 20.72
N GLU A 86 -12.91 3.08 21.62
CA GLU A 86 -13.74 4.28 21.67
C GLU A 86 -13.40 5.20 20.49
N ALA A 87 -14.40 5.96 20.03
CA ALA A 87 -14.18 7.02 19.05
C ALA A 87 -13.31 8.10 19.70
N HIS A 88 -12.31 8.58 18.96
CA HIS A 88 -11.37 9.58 19.46
C HIS A 88 -10.81 10.41 18.31
N ALA A 89 -10.30 11.59 18.63
CA ALA A 89 -9.49 12.37 17.71
C ALA A 89 -8.06 12.44 18.24
N GLU A 90 -7.09 12.43 17.34
CA GLU A 90 -5.69 12.65 17.70
C GLU A 90 -5.01 13.60 16.71
N PRO A 91 -4.11 14.44 17.19
CA PRO A 91 -3.30 15.24 16.31
C PRO A 91 -2.27 14.36 15.58
N TYR A 92 -1.90 14.78 14.38
CA TYR A 92 -0.89 14.12 13.56
C TYR A 92 -0.27 15.10 12.57
N SER A 93 0.74 14.64 11.84
CA SER A 93 1.47 15.42 10.82
C SER A 93 2.27 16.61 11.36
N PHE A 94 3.52 16.77 10.89
CA PHE A 94 4.40 17.92 11.14
C PHE A 94 4.24 18.61 12.50
N PHE A 95 4.60 17.93 13.59
CA PHE A 95 4.43 18.46 14.95
C PHE A 95 2.98 18.80 15.29
N ASP A 96 2.08 17.84 15.03
CA ASP A 96 0.68 17.85 15.49
C ASP A 96 -0.19 18.97 14.87
N LEU A 97 0.12 19.36 13.62
CA LEU A 97 -0.57 20.44 12.91
C LEU A 97 -1.91 20.03 12.27
N ALA A 98 -2.16 18.73 12.07
CA ALA A 98 -3.38 18.18 11.52
C ALA A 98 -4.12 17.33 12.55
N THR A 99 -5.38 16.97 12.27
CA THR A 99 -6.18 16.13 13.17
C THR A 99 -6.83 14.98 12.40
N ALA A 100 -6.78 13.78 12.97
CA ALA A 100 -7.46 12.60 12.48
C ALA A 100 -8.56 12.19 13.47
N GLU A 101 -9.78 11.95 12.99
CA GLU A 101 -10.91 11.51 13.82
C GLU A 101 -11.25 10.05 13.51
N PHE A 102 -11.10 9.21 14.52
CA PHE A 102 -11.30 7.78 14.46
C PHE A 102 -12.70 7.44 15.00
N PRO A 103 -13.59 6.85 14.19
CA PRO A 103 -14.84 6.30 14.70
C PRO A 103 -14.58 5.07 15.58
N ALA A 104 -15.54 4.66 16.41
CA ALA A 104 -15.35 3.54 17.35
C ALA A 104 -14.99 2.21 16.64
N ASP A 105 -15.46 2.03 15.41
CA ASP A 105 -15.24 0.85 14.58
C ASP A 105 -14.09 1.01 13.56
N TRP A 106 -13.18 1.99 13.76
CA TRP A 106 -12.12 2.35 12.79
C TRP A 106 -11.22 1.17 12.36
N ARG A 107 -11.10 0.13 13.19
CA ARG A 107 -10.33 -1.09 12.87
C ARG A 107 -11.01 -1.98 11.82
N THR A 108 -12.29 -1.77 11.53
CA THR A 108 -12.98 -2.53 10.48
C THR A 108 -12.53 -2.09 9.08
N PRO A 109 -12.59 -2.97 8.06
CA PRO A 109 -12.13 -2.65 6.71
C PRO A 109 -12.85 -1.46 6.07
N THR A 110 -14.11 -1.23 6.44
CA THR A 110 -15.01 -0.24 5.82
C THR A 110 -15.13 1.07 6.58
N ALA A 111 -14.78 1.09 7.87
CA ALA A 111 -14.77 2.32 8.64
C ALA A 111 -13.70 3.27 8.10
N LYS A 112 -14.07 4.55 8.01
CA LYS A 112 -13.20 5.62 7.53
C LYS A 112 -12.81 6.54 8.67
N VAL A 113 -11.51 6.78 8.78
CA VAL A 113 -10.95 7.90 9.56
C VAL A 113 -11.10 9.18 8.74
N THR A 114 -11.57 10.25 9.35
CA THR A 114 -11.65 11.58 8.73
C THR A 114 -10.42 12.40 9.09
N TYR A 115 -10.01 13.29 8.18
CA TYR A 115 -8.77 14.04 8.31
C TYR A 115 -9.02 15.53 8.07
N ALA A 116 -8.59 16.36 9.03
CA ALA A 116 -8.50 17.80 8.90
C ALA A 116 -7.04 18.17 8.64
N ASP A 117 -6.70 18.41 7.38
CA ASP A 117 -5.35 18.72 6.92
C ASP A 117 -4.93 20.16 7.28
N SER A 118 -3.67 20.32 7.68
CA SER A 118 -3.09 21.64 7.93
C SER A 118 -2.75 22.36 6.61
N PRO A 119 -2.55 23.68 6.63
CA PRO A 119 -2.03 24.41 5.47
C PRO A 119 -0.69 23.89 4.95
N LEU A 120 0.17 23.35 5.83
CA LEU A 120 1.44 22.76 5.42
C LEU A 120 1.24 21.43 4.68
N ASP A 121 0.31 20.60 5.14
CA ASP A 121 -0.05 19.35 4.46
C ASP A 121 -0.60 19.64 3.06
N LEU A 122 -1.52 20.61 2.95
CA LEU A 122 -2.08 21.03 1.66
C LEU A 122 -1.00 21.60 0.73
N ALA A 123 -0.04 22.38 1.24
CA ALA A 123 1.06 22.90 0.43
C ALA A 123 1.98 21.79 -0.10
N LEU A 124 2.30 20.78 0.73
CA LEU A 124 3.10 19.63 0.31
C LEU A 124 2.32 18.73 -0.65
N MET A 125 1.04 18.50 -0.40
CA MET A 125 0.16 17.78 -1.29
C MET A 125 0.09 18.46 -2.66
N ALA A 126 -0.08 19.78 -2.70
CA ALA A 126 -0.05 20.56 -3.94
C ALA A 126 1.27 20.37 -4.71
N TRP A 127 2.40 20.34 -4.00
CA TRP A 127 3.71 20.11 -4.61
C TRP A 127 3.83 18.69 -5.20
N PHE A 128 3.43 17.66 -4.46
CA PHE A 128 3.39 16.27 -4.94
C PHE A 128 2.46 16.12 -6.14
N MET A 129 1.23 16.62 -6.05
CA MET A 129 0.25 16.59 -7.14
C MET A 129 0.80 17.27 -8.39
N ARG A 130 1.48 18.42 -8.27
CA ARG A 130 2.13 19.08 -9.40
C ARG A 130 3.19 18.18 -10.05
N LYS A 131 4.01 17.48 -9.26
CA LYS A 131 5.04 16.56 -9.80
C LYS A 131 4.43 15.37 -10.52
N ILE A 132 3.36 14.78 -9.97
CA ILE A 132 2.63 13.70 -10.62
C ILE A 132 2.02 14.19 -11.93
N ALA A 133 1.32 15.33 -11.91
CA ALA A 133 0.67 15.90 -13.08
C ALA A 133 1.67 16.18 -14.20
N MET A 134 2.85 16.74 -13.87
CA MET A 134 3.93 16.92 -14.84
C MET A 134 4.45 15.59 -15.42
N ALA A 135 4.55 14.54 -14.61
CA ALA A 135 5.03 13.23 -15.07
C ALA A 135 4.06 12.49 -16.00
N ILE A 136 2.76 12.79 -15.90
CA ILE A 136 1.71 12.15 -16.72
C ILE A 136 1.06 13.09 -17.75
N ASP A 137 1.61 14.29 -17.92
CA ASP A 137 1.09 15.36 -18.78
C ASP A 137 -0.41 15.68 -18.52
N ALA A 138 -0.77 15.78 -17.23
CA ALA A 138 -2.11 16.14 -16.79
C ALA A 138 -2.18 17.61 -16.35
N PRO A 139 -3.35 18.27 -16.50
CA PRO A 139 -3.56 19.59 -15.93
C PRO A 139 -3.51 19.55 -14.40
N PHE A 140 -2.94 20.59 -13.79
CA PHE A 140 -2.91 20.78 -12.35
C PHE A 140 -3.37 22.19 -11.99
N SER A 141 -4.26 22.28 -11.01
CA SER A 141 -4.81 23.53 -10.48
C SER A 141 -4.58 23.57 -8.97
N PRO A 142 -3.86 24.58 -8.45
CA PRO A 142 -3.66 24.75 -7.00
C PRO A 142 -4.96 24.98 -6.21
N ALA A 143 -6.05 25.37 -6.87
CA ALA A 143 -7.35 25.60 -6.23
C ALA A 143 -8.08 24.29 -5.88
N ASP A 144 -7.72 23.19 -6.53
CA ASP A 144 -8.41 21.89 -6.43
C ASP A 144 -7.65 20.89 -5.55
N VAL A 145 -6.75 21.39 -4.69
CA VAL A 145 -5.90 20.55 -3.84
C VAL A 145 -6.72 19.94 -2.71
N SER A 146 -6.90 18.63 -2.77
CA SER A 146 -7.47 17.81 -1.71
C SER A 146 -6.90 16.41 -1.80
N TYR A 147 -7.02 15.63 -0.72
CA TYR A 147 -6.53 14.26 -0.72
C TYR A 147 -7.30 13.38 -1.73
N ASP A 148 -8.59 13.63 -1.93
CA ASP A 148 -9.38 12.95 -2.95
C ASP A 148 -8.88 13.26 -4.37
N ALA A 149 -8.54 14.52 -4.64
CA ALA A 149 -7.95 14.93 -5.92
C ALA A 149 -6.55 14.31 -6.11
N PHE A 150 -5.76 14.20 -5.05
CA PHE A 150 -4.47 13.51 -5.05
C PHE A 150 -4.64 12.02 -5.41
N ILE A 151 -5.56 11.31 -4.77
CA ILE A 151 -5.86 9.90 -5.09
C ILE A 151 -6.39 9.73 -6.51
N ALA A 152 -7.28 10.62 -6.97
CA ALA A 152 -7.79 10.61 -8.34
C ALA A 152 -6.67 10.78 -9.38
N LEU A 153 -5.71 11.67 -9.10
CA LEU A 153 -4.53 11.86 -9.93
C LEU A 153 -3.63 10.61 -9.95
N CYS A 154 -3.50 9.91 -8.83
CA CYS A 154 -2.77 8.63 -8.76
C CYS A 154 -3.49 7.52 -9.56
N PHE A 155 -4.82 7.49 -9.58
CA PHE A 155 -5.54 6.59 -10.49
C PHE A 155 -5.30 6.93 -11.96
N LEU A 156 -5.24 8.23 -12.31
CA LEU A 156 -4.88 8.65 -13.66
C LEU A 156 -3.46 8.21 -14.03
N GLN A 157 -2.52 8.30 -13.09
CA GLN A 157 -1.16 7.76 -13.23
C GLN A 157 -1.15 6.25 -13.48
N MET A 158 -2.08 5.46 -12.92
CA MET A 158 -2.14 4.02 -13.20
C MET A 158 -2.69 3.68 -14.60
N ARG A 159 -3.43 4.59 -15.24
CA ARG A 159 -4.17 4.31 -16.47
C ARG A 159 -3.22 3.90 -17.61
N GLY A 160 -3.54 2.78 -18.26
CA GLY A 160 -2.77 2.26 -19.40
C GLY A 160 -1.41 1.65 -19.03
N ARG A 161 -1.08 1.55 -17.74
CA ARG A 161 0.19 1.00 -17.26
C ARG A 161 0.00 -0.38 -16.60
N ASP A 162 0.92 -1.27 -16.89
CA ASP A 162 1.12 -2.54 -16.19
C ASP A 162 1.78 -2.30 -14.81
N PRO A 163 2.02 -3.34 -13.99
CA PRO A 163 2.58 -3.16 -12.65
C PRO A 163 3.97 -2.49 -12.65
N ASP A 164 4.85 -2.90 -13.57
CA ASP A 164 6.20 -2.34 -13.68
C ASP A 164 6.16 -0.88 -14.15
N GLY A 165 5.35 -0.56 -15.15
CA GLY A 165 5.17 0.83 -15.59
C GLY A 165 4.57 1.74 -14.51
N GLN A 166 3.72 1.22 -13.62
CA GLN A 166 3.21 1.97 -12.44
C GLN A 166 4.31 2.23 -11.41
N ARG A 167 5.15 1.23 -11.15
CA ARG A 167 6.30 1.32 -10.24
C ARG A 167 7.34 2.31 -10.77
N ASP A 168 7.72 2.20 -12.04
CA ASP A 168 8.74 3.02 -12.69
C ASP A 168 8.37 4.50 -12.72
N ILE A 169 7.13 4.82 -13.11
CA ILE A 169 6.70 6.22 -13.12
C ILE A 169 6.63 6.79 -11.70
N THR A 170 6.24 5.98 -10.71
CA THR A 170 6.24 6.40 -9.31
C THR A 170 7.66 6.68 -8.81
N LEU A 171 8.61 5.80 -9.11
CA LEU A 171 10.03 6.01 -8.82
C LEU A 171 10.57 7.28 -9.47
N GLY A 172 10.22 7.54 -10.73
CA GLY A 172 10.57 8.78 -11.43
C GLY A 172 10.02 10.02 -10.71
N ILE A 173 8.78 9.97 -10.23
CA ILE A 173 8.17 11.05 -9.45
C ILE A 173 8.91 11.22 -8.12
N MET A 174 9.18 10.14 -7.37
CA MET A 174 9.92 10.17 -6.10
C MET A 174 11.31 10.80 -6.26
N ARG A 175 12.05 10.40 -7.29
CA ARG A 175 13.36 11.00 -7.64
C ARG A 175 13.24 12.48 -7.97
N SER A 176 12.15 12.90 -8.61
CA SER A 176 11.93 14.31 -8.95
C SER A 176 11.68 15.20 -7.73
N LEU A 177 11.28 14.61 -6.58
CA LEU A 177 11.08 15.33 -5.32
C LEU A 177 12.41 15.64 -4.63
N MET A 178 13.46 14.86 -4.93
CA MET A 178 14.78 15.08 -4.36
C MET A 178 15.49 16.28 -5.01
N PRO A 179 16.24 17.07 -4.23
CA PRO A 179 17.22 18.00 -4.79
C PRO A 179 18.26 17.24 -5.64
N PRO A 180 18.83 17.84 -6.70
CA PRO A 180 19.89 17.22 -7.48
C PRO A 180 21.07 16.76 -6.60
N GLY A 181 21.42 15.47 -6.67
CA GLY A 181 22.47 14.86 -5.85
C GLY A 181 22.09 14.57 -4.40
N GLY A 182 20.82 14.78 -4.02
CA GLY A 182 20.32 14.52 -2.68
C GLY A 182 20.43 13.05 -2.25
N ASP A 183 20.34 12.12 -3.19
CA ASP A 183 20.57 10.68 -3.00
C ASP A 183 21.97 10.37 -2.44
N LYS A 184 23.02 10.97 -3.04
CA LYS A 184 24.40 10.79 -2.59
C LYS A 184 24.66 11.39 -1.22
N VAL A 185 24.06 12.56 -0.96
CA VAL A 185 24.12 13.22 0.35
C VAL A 185 23.44 12.35 1.40
N PHE A 186 22.24 11.83 1.09
CA PHE A 186 21.49 10.97 1.99
C PHE A 186 22.28 9.71 2.36
N ARG A 187 22.78 8.98 1.37
CA ARG A 187 23.62 7.77 1.58
C ARG A 187 24.81 8.03 2.51
N LYS A 188 25.41 9.22 2.41
CA LYS A 188 26.54 9.62 3.24
C LYS A 188 26.13 9.99 4.67
N LEU A 189 24.98 10.64 4.84
CA LEU A 189 24.47 11.07 6.15
C LEU A 189 23.83 9.93 6.95
N PHE A 190 23.26 8.94 6.27
CA PHE A 190 22.49 7.86 6.89
C PHE A 190 23.02 6.48 6.50
N PRO A 191 24.27 6.11 6.87
CA PRO A 191 24.77 4.76 6.65
C PRO A 191 23.93 3.74 7.43
N THR A 192 23.77 2.53 6.91
CA THR A 192 22.96 1.47 7.54
C THR A 192 23.55 1.01 8.87
N ASN A 193 23.11 1.65 9.95
CA ASN A 193 23.42 1.34 11.35
C ASN A 193 22.24 1.71 12.23
N LYS A 194 22.24 1.25 13.50
CA LYS A 194 21.14 1.45 14.44
C LYS A 194 20.67 2.90 14.53
N PHE A 195 21.57 3.86 14.69
CA PHE A 195 21.22 5.27 14.80
C PHE A 195 20.49 5.78 13.54
N SER A 196 21.03 5.51 12.36
CA SER A 196 20.40 5.94 11.10
C SER A 196 19.02 5.32 10.92
N LEU A 197 18.83 4.05 11.30
CA LEU A 197 17.56 3.35 11.18
C LEU A 197 16.50 3.92 12.13
N GLU A 198 16.85 4.15 13.39
CA GLU A 198 15.96 4.77 14.38
C GLU A 198 15.59 6.22 14.01
N LEU A 199 16.58 6.97 13.51
CA LEU A 199 16.35 8.34 13.05
C LEU A 199 15.46 8.37 11.81
N ASN A 200 15.66 7.47 10.85
CA ASN A 200 14.80 7.40 9.65
C ASN A 200 13.36 6.99 9.98
N ALA A 201 13.16 6.03 10.90
CA ALA A 201 11.83 5.69 11.39
C ALA A 201 11.14 6.90 12.06
N THR A 202 11.89 7.67 12.85
CA THR A 202 11.38 8.88 13.50
C THR A 202 11.06 9.99 12.48
N ILE A 203 11.95 10.26 11.53
CA ILE A 203 11.72 11.22 10.45
C ILE A 203 10.50 10.82 9.62
N CYS A 204 10.35 9.52 9.34
CA CYS A 204 9.22 9.00 8.58
C CYS A 204 7.89 9.35 9.27
N LYS A 205 7.78 9.12 10.58
CA LYS A 205 6.62 9.50 11.39
C LYS A 205 6.30 10.99 11.29
N VAL A 206 7.30 11.88 11.21
CA VAL A 206 7.05 13.33 11.14
C VAL A 206 6.68 13.77 9.73
N VAL A 207 7.42 13.32 8.72
CA VAL A 207 7.38 13.87 7.36
C VAL A 207 6.30 13.22 6.48
N PHE A 208 5.96 11.95 6.71
CA PHE A 208 5.01 11.23 5.87
C PHE A 208 3.64 11.03 6.50
N ALA A 209 3.44 11.42 7.75
CA ALA A 209 2.15 11.28 8.44
C ALA A 209 0.99 11.96 7.70
N TRP A 210 1.18 13.14 7.09
CA TRP A 210 0.14 13.79 6.28
C TRP A 210 -0.39 12.89 5.15
N MET A 211 0.49 12.08 4.58
CA MET A 211 0.21 11.25 3.41
C MET A 211 -0.46 9.94 3.79
N VAL A 212 -0.04 9.30 4.89
CA VAL A 212 -0.48 7.93 5.23
C VAL A 212 -1.26 7.84 6.54
N GLY A 213 -1.38 8.92 7.31
CA GLY A 213 -2.12 8.98 8.57
C GLY A 213 -1.25 8.80 9.81
N PRO A 214 -1.86 8.78 11.00
CA PRO A 214 -1.15 8.68 12.29
C PRO A 214 -0.30 7.41 12.42
N MET A 215 0.89 7.58 12.99
CA MET A 215 1.93 6.55 13.07
C MET A 215 2.59 6.50 14.45
N THR A 216 2.97 5.30 14.89
CA THR A 216 3.84 5.07 16.06
C THR A 216 5.20 4.54 15.62
N VAL A 217 6.25 4.84 16.38
CA VAL A 217 7.55 4.20 16.23
C VAL A 217 7.69 3.19 17.36
N GLU A 218 7.95 1.95 17.00
CA GLU A 218 8.02 0.81 17.90
C GLU A 218 9.39 0.15 17.81
N LYS A 219 9.77 -0.52 18.90
CA LYS A 219 10.96 -1.36 18.91
C LYS A 219 10.70 -2.68 18.20
N THR A 220 11.71 -3.15 17.47
CA THR A 220 11.71 -4.47 16.84
C THR A 220 13.14 -4.99 16.73
N ASP A 221 13.30 -6.31 16.72
CA ASP A 221 14.51 -7.03 16.34
C ASP A 221 14.43 -7.61 14.91
N GLU A 222 13.29 -7.40 14.22
CA GLU A 222 13.06 -7.81 12.83
C GLU A 222 13.78 -6.83 11.87
N ASN A 223 15.09 -6.98 11.77
CA ASN A 223 15.97 -6.23 10.89
C ASN A 223 17.23 -7.03 10.55
N ASP A 224 17.95 -6.60 9.51
CA ASP A 224 19.13 -7.30 8.99
C ASP A 224 20.30 -7.31 9.99
N LEU A 225 20.34 -6.34 10.93
CA LEU A 225 21.35 -6.26 11.99
C LEU A 225 21.04 -7.21 13.16
N ARG A 226 19.82 -7.73 13.26
CA ARG A 226 19.34 -8.62 14.35
C ARG A 226 19.53 -8.02 15.74
N GLU A 227 19.32 -6.71 15.85
CA GLU A 227 19.41 -5.97 17.11
C GLU A 227 18.07 -5.30 17.43
N GLU A 228 17.69 -5.24 18.71
CA GLU A 228 16.52 -4.47 19.13
C GLU A 228 16.76 -2.97 18.92
N MET A 229 15.91 -2.32 18.13
CA MET A 229 15.96 -0.88 17.86
C MET A 229 14.57 -0.31 17.52
N ALA A 230 14.39 1.00 17.69
CA ALA A 230 13.15 1.71 17.37
C ALA A 230 13.01 1.96 15.86
N SER A 231 12.93 0.89 15.05
CA SER A 231 12.94 0.95 13.59
C SER A 231 11.67 0.43 12.90
N ARG A 232 10.64 0.03 13.65
CA ARG A 232 9.31 -0.29 13.10
C ARG A 232 8.42 0.94 13.20
N VAL A 233 7.89 1.41 12.08
CA VAL A 233 6.84 2.44 12.06
C VAL A 233 5.51 1.77 11.78
N HIS A 234 4.58 1.86 12.72
CA HIS A 234 3.24 1.31 12.59
C HIS A 234 2.25 2.42 12.25
N ILE A 235 1.61 2.32 11.08
CA ILE A 235 0.52 3.18 10.65
C ILE A 235 -0.79 2.55 11.12
N LYS A 236 -1.53 3.25 11.99
CA LYS A 236 -2.76 2.71 12.61
C LYS A 236 -3.81 2.38 11.56
N LYS A 237 -4.13 3.37 10.72
CA LYS A 237 -5.04 3.28 9.57
C LYS A 237 -4.42 4.04 8.42
N CYS A 238 -3.99 3.34 7.39
CA CYS A 238 -3.31 3.89 6.24
C CYS A 238 -4.30 4.67 5.38
N ARG A 239 -4.23 6.01 5.46
CA ARG A 239 -5.06 6.94 4.68
C ARG A 239 -5.00 6.64 3.19
N TRP A 240 -3.81 6.33 2.67
CA TRP A 240 -3.59 5.99 1.26
C TRP A 240 -4.37 4.73 0.84
N LEU A 241 -4.27 3.67 1.63
CA LEU A 241 -4.96 2.42 1.35
C LEU A 241 -6.48 2.55 1.58
N GLN A 242 -6.90 3.34 2.58
CA GLN A 242 -8.31 3.65 2.85
C GLN A 242 -8.97 4.39 1.68
N GLU A 243 -8.38 5.50 1.23
CA GLU A 243 -9.01 6.36 0.23
C GLU A 243 -8.85 5.84 -1.19
N SER A 244 -7.69 5.24 -1.53
CA SER A 244 -7.59 4.53 -2.83
C SER A 244 -8.48 3.30 -2.86
N GLY A 245 -8.67 2.66 -1.70
CA GLY A 245 -9.32 1.37 -1.62
C GLY A 245 -8.64 0.28 -2.44
N CYS A 246 -7.40 0.47 -2.94
CA CYS A 246 -6.86 -0.35 -4.01
C CYS A 246 -5.55 -1.08 -3.70
N THR A 247 -5.59 -2.42 -3.75
CA THR A 247 -4.43 -3.30 -3.56
C THR A 247 -3.33 -2.98 -4.57
N GLY A 248 -3.68 -2.83 -5.86
CA GLY A 248 -2.70 -2.52 -6.90
C GLY A 248 -1.99 -1.17 -6.69
N MET A 249 -2.72 -0.12 -6.32
CA MET A 249 -2.13 1.18 -6.01
C MET A 249 -1.22 1.12 -4.77
N CYS A 250 -1.67 0.43 -3.72
CA CYS A 250 -0.89 0.23 -2.51
C CYS A 250 0.43 -0.52 -2.80
N VAL A 251 0.37 -1.65 -3.50
CA VAL A 251 1.56 -2.47 -3.75
C VAL A 251 2.50 -1.77 -4.72
N ASN A 252 2.03 -1.34 -5.90
CA ASN A 252 2.92 -0.86 -6.96
C ASN A 252 3.47 0.55 -6.72
N MET A 253 2.66 1.44 -6.12
CA MET A 253 3.01 2.86 -6.01
C MET A 253 3.47 3.25 -4.60
N CYS A 254 2.95 2.60 -3.56
CA CYS A 254 3.41 2.86 -2.20
C CYS A 254 4.51 1.87 -1.82
N LYS A 255 4.20 0.57 -1.71
CA LYS A 255 5.13 -0.43 -1.18
C LYS A 255 6.37 -0.61 -2.07
N THR A 256 6.24 -1.16 -3.28
CA THR A 256 7.40 -1.58 -4.09
C THR A 256 8.24 -0.37 -4.47
N ALA A 257 7.61 0.69 -4.99
CA ALA A 257 8.30 1.92 -5.35
C ALA A 257 9.06 2.55 -4.17
N THR A 258 8.48 2.59 -2.96
CA THR A 258 9.19 3.13 -1.80
C THR A 258 10.34 2.23 -1.37
N GLN A 259 10.15 0.90 -1.34
CA GLN A 259 11.22 -0.05 -1.00
C GLN A 259 12.41 0.07 -1.97
N ASP A 260 12.14 0.23 -3.26
CA ASP A 260 13.20 0.42 -4.25
C ASP A 260 13.88 1.77 -4.10
N PHE A 261 13.11 2.84 -3.89
CA PHE A 261 13.70 4.16 -3.69
C PHE A 261 14.63 4.15 -2.47
N PHE A 262 14.22 3.51 -1.38
CA PHE A 262 15.05 3.38 -0.19
C PHE A 262 16.33 2.55 -0.45
N ARG A 263 16.23 1.45 -1.17
CA ARG A 263 17.39 0.60 -1.53
C ARG A 263 18.32 1.26 -2.56
N ASP A 264 17.76 1.70 -3.68
CA ASP A 264 18.48 2.09 -4.90
C ASP A 264 18.86 3.57 -4.93
N ASP A 265 18.17 4.43 -4.19
CA ASP A 265 18.49 5.85 -4.12
C ASP A 265 19.06 6.22 -2.73
N PHE A 266 18.51 5.69 -1.64
CA PHE A 266 18.98 6.01 -0.27
C PHE A 266 19.98 5.02 0.33
N GLY A 267 20.12 3.82 -0.23
CA GLY A 267 21.05 2.80 0.28
C GLY A 267 20.66 2.20 1.62
N LEU A 268 19.39 2.29 1.99
CA LEU A 268 18.86 1.86 3.28
C LEU A 268 17.78 0.80 3.07
N PRO A 269 17.89 -0.40 3.66
CA PRO A 269 16.86 -1.43 3.53
C PRO A 269 15.54 -0.98 4.16
N LEU A 270 14.43 -1.19 3.47
CA LEU A 270 13.09 -0.93 3.98
C LEU A 270 12.15 -2.03 3.49
N THR A 271 11.39 -2.61 4.42
CA THR A 271 10.30 -3.53 4.11
C THR A 271 8.98 -2.91 4.55
N ILE A 272 7.99 -2.89 3.66
CA ILE A 272 6.65 -2.38 3.93
C ILE A 272 5.66 -3.55 3.92
N LYS A 273 4.87 -3.69 4.98
CA LYS A 273 3.88 -4.75 5.16
C LYS A 273 2.48 -4.13 5.34
N PRO A 274 1.70 -3.95 4.25
CA PRO A 274 0.33 -3.49 4.36
C PRO A 274 -0.57 -4.60 4.92
N ASN A 275 -1.52 -4.24 5.78
CA ASN A 275 -2.62 -5.10 6.16
C ASN A 275 -3.88 -4.70 5.37
N PHE A 276 -4.33 -5.56 4.46
CA PHE A 276 -5.49 -5.25 3.62
C PHE A 276 -6.84 -5.45 4.31
N GLU A 277 -6.87 -6.09 5.48
CA GLU A 277 -8.08 -6.31 6.27
C GLU A 277 -8.41 -5.05 7.07
N ASP A 278 -7.57 -4.66 8.03
CA ASP A 278 -7.82 -3.52 8.90
C ASP A 278 -7.32 -2.18 8.33
N LYS A 279 -6.61 -2.22 7.19
CA LYS A 279 -5.96 -1.07 6.53
C LYS A 279 -4.80 -0.46 7.32
N SER A 280 -4.24 -1.14 8.30
CA SER A 280 -2.96 -0.75 8.93
C SER A 280 -1.78 -1.04 7.99
N CYS A 281 -0.59 -0.53 8.32
CA CYS A 281 0.61 -0.81 7.54
C CYS A 281 1.87 -0.64 8.39
N ASP A 282 2.85 -1.53 8.24
CA ASP A 282 4.11 -1.47 8.97
C ASP A 282 5.29 -1.20 8.04
N PHE A 283 6.19 -0.33 8.46
CA PHE A 283 7.45 -0.02 7.78
C PHE A 283 8.59 -0.47 8.67
N TYR A 284 9.42 -1.38 8.19
CA TYR A 284 10.57 -1.93 8.89
C TYR A 284 11.86 -1.35 8.30
N PHE A 285 12.40 -0.33 8.95
CA PHE A 285 13.68 0.26 8.57
C PHE A 285 14.81 -0.67 8.96
N GLY A 286 15.67 -0.99 7.99
CA GLY A 286 16.80 -1.91 8.14
C GLY A 286 16.45 -3.37 7.87
N LEU A 287 15.26 -3.66 7.36
CA LEU A 287 14.88 -4.99 6.90
C LEU A 287 14.86 -5.03 5.37
N THR A 288 15.68 -5.89 4.78
CA THR A 288 15.71 -6.07 3.32
C THR A 288 14.39 -6.70 2.83
N PRO A 289 13.71 -6.10 1.84
CA PRO A 289 12.46 -6.63 1.31
C PRO A 289 12.68 -7.98 0.62
N PRO A 290 11.68 -8.88 0.66
CA PRO A 290 11.75 -10.14 -0.09
C PRO A 290 11.84 -9.87 -1.60
N PRO A 291 12.33 -10.84 -2.39
CA PRO A 291 12.15 -10.83 -3.85
C PRO A 291 10.69 -10.64 -4.22
N ILE A 292 10.42 -9.93 -5.32
CA ILE A 292 9.04 -9.57 -5.71
C ILE A 292 8.18 -10.80 -6.00
N GLU A 293 8.80 -11.89 -6.45
CA GLU A 293 8.15 -13.18 -6.72
C GLU A 293 7.69 -13.90 -5.45
N GLU A 294 8.34 -13.61 -4.32
CA GLU A 294 8.10 -14.21 -3.00
C GLU A 294 7.30 -13.28 -2.08
N ASP A 295 7.01 -12.05 -2.52
CA ASP A 295 6.32 -11.06 -1.70
C ASP A 295 4.82 -11.37 -1.60
N GLU A 296 4.40 -11.72 -0.38
CA GLU A 296 3.02 -12.06 -0.04
C GLU A 296 2.02 -10.97 -0.45
N ALA A 297 2.42 -9.69 -0.45
CA ALA A 297 1.54 -8.59 -0.83
C ALA A 297 1.05 -8.72 -2.30
N LEU A 298 1.81 -9.41 -3.16
CA LEU A 298 1.44 -9.68 -4.55
C LEU A 298 0.44 -10.84 -4.72
N THR A 299 0.06 -11.52 -3.65
CA THR A 299 -0.91 -12.64 -3.68
C THR A 299 -2.34 -12.20 -3.35
N PHE A 300 -2.52 -11.02 -2.75
CA PHE A 300 -3.82 -10.54 -2.33
C PHE A 300 -4.74 -10.17 -3.50
N GLY A 301 -6.03 -10.47 -3.36
CA GLY A 301 -7.09 -10.06 -4.27
C GLY A 301 -7.30 -8.55 -4.30
N CYS A 302 -8.08 -8.07 -5.28
CA CYS A 302 -8.45 -6.66 -5.30
C CYS A 302 -9.39 -6.36 -4.12
N ASN A 303 -9.09 -5.30 -3.38
CA ASN A 303 -9.97 -4.80 -2.35
C ASN A 303 -11.29 -4.30 -2.98
N ALA A 304 -12.41 -4.64 -2.33
CA ALA A 304 -13.76 -4.36 -2.78
C ALA A 304 -14.07 -2.87 -2.95
N THR A 305 -13.32 -1.99 -2.28
CA THR A 305 -13.49 -0.54 -2.38
C THR A 305 -12.69 0.10 -3.53
N CYS A 306 -11.89 -0.66 -4.28
CA CYS A 306 -11.17 -0.10 -5.43
C CYS A 306 -12.09 0.14 -6.63
N GLY A 307 -12.14 1.37 -7.13
CA GLY A 307 -12.99 1.75 -8.27
C GLY A 307 -12.63 1.08 -9.59
N THR A 308 -11.46 0.44 -9.69
CA THR A 308 -11.00 -0.31 -10.87
C THR A 308 -10.89 -1.81 -10.61
N ALA A 309 -11.41 -2.31 -9.48
CA ALA A 309 -11.27 -3.71 -9.10
C ALA A 309 -11.89 -4.66 -10.12
N LEU A 310 -11.24 -5.79 -10.32
CA LEU A 310 -11.76 -6.95 -11.03
C LEU A 310 -11.68 -8.15 -10.09
N ASP A 311 -12.58 -9.13 -10.30
CA ASP A 311 -12.57 -10.41 -9.58
C ASP A 311 -12.57 -10.30 -8.04
N VAL A 312 -13.28 -9.30 -7.52
CA VAL A 312 -13.40 -9.06 -6.08
C VAL A 312 -14.00 -10.29 -5.39
N GLY A 313 -13.33 -10.78 -4.34
CA GLY A 313 -13.80 -11.91 -3.54
C GLY A 313 -13.60 -13.29 -4.18
N VAL A 314 -12.92 -13.37 -5.33
CA VAL A 314 -12.56 -14.66 -5.94
C VAL A 314 -11.34 -15.23 -5.20
N GLU A 315 -11.53 -16.36 -4.54
CA GLU A 315 -10.48 -17.04 -3.76
C GLU A 315 -9.29 -17.41 -4.65
N GLY A 316 -8.07 -17.21 -4.13
CA GLY A 316 -6.83 -17.56 -4.82
C GLY A 316 -6.51 -16.71 -6.06
N LYS A 317 -7.30 -15.67 -6.36
CA LYS A 317 -7.06 -14.77 -7.51
C LYS A 317 -6.45 -13.45 -7.05
N PRO A 318 -5.17 -13.19 -7.35
CA PRO A 318 -4.53 -11.91 -7.03
C PRO A 318 -5.19 -10.75 -7.77
N CYS A 319 -5.03 -9.54 -7.23
CA CYS A 319 -5.53 -8.35 -7.89
C CYS A 319 -4.88 -8.18 -9.26
N HIS A 320 -5.70 -7.93 -10.29
CA HIS A 320 -5.28 -7.86 -11.70
C HIS A 320 -4.19 -6.81 -12.00
N LYS A 321 -3.89 -5.91 -11.07
CA LYS A 321 -2.81 -4.92 -11.17
C LYS A 321 -1.50 -5.33 -10.48
N LEU A 322 -1.39 -6.51 -9.88
CA LEU A 322 -0.18 -6.92 -9.15
C LEU A 322 0.80 -7.74 -10.00
N ARG A 323 0.31 -8.42 -11.03
CA ARG A 323 1.14 -9.22 -11.94
C ARG A 323 0.80 -8.84 -13.36
N ALA A 324 1.79 -8.83 -14.25
CA ALA A 324 1.53 -8.69 -15.68
C ALA A 324 0.55 -9.80 -16.09
N SER A 325 -0.53 -9.42 -16.76
CA SER A 325 -1.44 -10.42 -17.33
C SER A 325 -0.64 -11.26 -18.31
N SER A 326 -0.58 -12.56 -18.06
CA SER A 326 0.07 -13.52 -18.95
C SER A 326 -0.70 -13.66 -20.26
#